data_AF-A0A7C6TKT5-F1
#
_entry.id   AF-A0A7C6TKT5-F1
#
_cell.length_a   1.000
_cell.length_b   1.000
_cell.length_c   1.000
_cell.angle_alpha   90.00
_cell.angle_beta   90.00
_cell.angle_gamma   90.00
#
_symmetry.space_group_name_H-M   'P 1'
#
loop_
_entity.id
_entity.type
_entity.pdbx_description
1 polymer ?
#
loop_
_entity_poly.entity_id
_entity_poly.type
_entity_poly.pdbx_seq_one_letter_code
_entity_poly.pdbx_strand_id
1 'polypeptide(L)'
;MTDSTPGWHRQPDGRERFWDGTEWTDQFRDPTPSPPAAQEKKKSGCLGLVALIVGASAFLAVVDSCGGDKRPSPEQKAYGVQETCKDLVRKSLKNPSTAKFSDGQQGSTFASGVVVAENALGGKVTMDYRCTADANDMVRLIKLDAR
;
A
#
# COMPACT_ATOMS: atom_id res chain seq x y z
N MET A 1 -23.01 -16.01 -24.24
CA MET A 1 -23.55 -14.64 -24.16
C MET A 1 -22.96 -14.06 -22.89
N THR A 2 -22.05 -13.09 -23.03
CA THR A 2 -21.24 -12.58 -21.91
C THR A 2 -22.11 -11.61 -21.10
N ASP A 3 -22.71 -12.11 -20.03
CA ASP A 3 -23.46 -11.29 -19.07
C ASP A 3 -22.45 -10.36 -18.37
N SER A 4 -22.38 -9.12 -18.84
CA SER A 4 -21.54 -8.10 -18.24
C SER A 4 -22.33 -7.50 -17.08
N THR A 5 -21.90 -7.76 -15.86
CA THR A 5 -22.58 -7.28 -14.66
C THR A 5 -22.75 -5.75 -14.73
N PRO A 6 -23.91 -5.20 -14.35
CA PRO A 6 -24.13 -3.76 -14.31
C PRO A 6 -23.05 -3.05 -13.48
N GLY A 7 -22.48 -1.96 -14.00
CA GLY A 7 -21.34 -1.32 -13.35
C GLY A 7 -20.69 -0.19 -14.15
N TRP A 8 -19.69 0.44 -13.54
CA TRP A 8 -18.90 1.50 -14.18
C TRP A 8 -17.74 0.90 -14.95
N HIS A 9 -17.61 1.27 -16.22
CA HIS A 9 -16.52 0.83 -17.08
C HIS A 9 -15.74 2.01 -17.64
N ARG A 10 -14.41 1.88 -17.63
CA ARG A 10 -13.50 2.89 -18.20
C ARG A 10 -13.60 2.93 -19.73
N GLN A 11 -13.69 4.14 -20.24
CA GLN A 11 -13.71 4.48 -21.66
C GLN A 11 -12.33 4.98 -22.11
N PRO A 12 -12.03 4.93 -23.42
CA PRO A 12 -10.73 5.38 -23.96
C PRO A 12 -10.48 6.88 -23.81
N ASP A 13 -11.53 7.68 -23.60
CA ASP A 13 -11.46 9.11 -23.28
C ASP A 13 -11.07 9.37 -21.81
N GLY A 14 -10.89 8.31 -20.99
CA GLY A 14 -10.48 8.40 -19.59
C GLY A 14 -11.63 8.58 -18.61
N ARG A 15 -12.88 8.71 -19.07
CA ARG A 15 -14.06 8.79 -18.21
C ARG A 15 -14.61 7.38 -17.94
N GLU A 16 -15.47 7.27 -16.93
CA GLU A 16 -16.20 6.04 -16.66
C GLU A 16 -17.65 6.18 -17.14
N ARG A 17 -18.14 5.19 -17.90
CA ARG A 17 -19.52 5.10 -18.38
C ARG A 17 -20.23 3.95 -17.67
N PHE A 18 -21.48 4.16 -17.27
CA PHE A 18 -22.27 3.14 -16.58
C PHE A 18 -22.98 2.20 -17.55
N TRP A 19 -22.81 0.89 -17.34
CA TRP A 19 -23.51 -0.20 -18.00
C TRP A 19 -24.63 -0.71 -17.08
N ASP A 20 -25.86 -0.81 -17.56
CA ASP A 20 -27.01 -1.23 -16.74
C ASP A 20 -27.32 -2.74 -16.79
N GLY A 21 -26.53 -3.52 -17.55
CA GLY A 21 -26.76 -4.94 -17.80
C GLY A 21 -27.34 -5.24 -19.18
N THR A 22 -27.97 -4.26 -19.81
CA THR A 22 -28.65 -4.38 -21.11
C THR A 22 -28.07 -3.42 -22.14
N GLU A 23 -27.79 -2.18 -21.74
CA GLU A 23 -27.21 -1.14 -22.58
C GLU A 23 -26.29 -0.16 -21.82
N TRP A 24 -25.54 0.63 -22.60
CA TRP A 24 -24.69 1.69 -22.06
C TRP A 24 -25.52 2.94 -21.80
N THR A 25 -25.61 3.36 -20.55
CA THR A 25 -26.35 4.58 -20.18
C THR A 25 -25.55 5.85 -20.51
N ASP A 26 -26.22 7.01 -20.58
CA ASP A 26 -25.55 8.32 -20.72
C ASP A 26 -24.98 8.89 -19.40
N GLN A 27 -24.89 8.06 -18.36
CA GLN A 27 -24.23 8.45 -17.13
C GLN A 27 -22.71 8.30 -17.27
N PHE A 28 -22.04 9.45 -17.25
CA PHE A 28 -20.58 9.54 -17.20
C PHE A 28 -20.17 10.13 -15.85
N ARG A 29 -19.06 9.62 -15.31
CA ARG A 29 -18.41 10.25 -14.16
C ARG A 29 -16.93 10.44 -14.45
N ASP A 30 -16.42 11.56 -13.99
CA ASP A 30 -14.98 11.72 -13.81
C ASP A 30 -14.52 10.70 -12.76
N PRO A 31 -13.32 10.10 -12.92
CA PRO A 31 -12.77 9.25 -11.88
C PRO A 31 -12.71 10.07 -10.60
N THR A 32 -13.44 9.66 -9.57
CA THR A 32 -13.45 10.34 -8.27
C THR A 32 -11.99 10.59 -7.86
N PRO A 33 -11.57 11.85 -7.66
CA PRO A 33 -10.22 12.11 -7.16
C PRO A 33 -10.12 11.38 -5.83
N SER A 34 -9.20 10.42 -5.77
CA SER A 34 -8.88 9.77 -4.50
C SER A 34 -8.51 10.87 -3.51
N PRO A 35 -9.02 10.82 -2.26
CA PRO A 35 -8.73 11.87 -1.29
C PRO A 35 -7.22 12.09 -1.21
N PRO A 36 -6.75 13.35 -1.18
CA PRO A 36 -5.33 13.64 -1.15
C PRO A 36 -4.74 12.92 0.05
N ALA A 37 -3.73 12.07 -0.20
CA ALA A 37 -2.97 11.45 0.85
C ALA A 37 -2.49 12.55 1.80
N ALA A 38 -2.90 12.46 3.07
CA ALA A 38 -2.44 13.35 4.12
C ALA A 38 -0.91 13.40 4.06
N GLN A 39 -0.38 14.57 3.70
CA GLN A 39 1.04 14.86 3.80
C GLN A 39 1.36 14.90 5.30
N GLU A 40 1.79 13.77 5.87
CA GLU A 40 2.42 13.76 7.17
C GLU A 40 3.80 14.41 7.04
N LYS A 41 3.84 15.74 7.15
CA LYS A 41 5.05 16.46 7.49
C LYS A 41 5.41 16.12 8.93
N LYS A 42 6.36 15.21 9.11
CA LYS A 42 7.14 15.15 10.36
C LYS A 42 8.62 15.04 10.05
N LYS A 43 9.32 16.14 10.31
CA LYS A 43 10.71 16.15 10.78
C LYS A 43 11.00 17.51 11.39
N SER A 44 11.48 17.48 12.63
CA SER A 44 12.62 18.26 13.14
C SER A 44 12.34 18.79 14.54
N GLY A 45 13.15 18.38 15.50
CA GLY A 45 13.15 18.94 16.84
C GLY A 45 13.64 17.98 17.92
N CYS A 46 14.89 17.52 17.83
CA CYS A 46 15.66 17.20 19.03
C CYS A 46 15.80 18.48 19.86
N LEU A 47 14.90 18.67 20.83
CA LEU A 47 15.08 19.66 21.90
C LEU A 47 15.55 18.91 23.13
N GLY A 48 16.87 18.94 23.28
CA GLY A 48 17.62 18.31 24.36
C GLY A 48 17.22 18.87 25.72
N LEU A 49 16.90 17.95 26.62
CA LEU A 49 16.76 18.21 28.04
C LEU A 49 18.02 17.63 28.71
N VAL A 50 19.08 18.44 28.79
CA VAL A 50 20.23 18.18 29.67
C VAL A 50 20.54 19.47 30.41
N ALA A 51 19.77 19.70 31.48
CA ALA A 51 20.03 20.74 32.47
C ALA A 51 20.21 20.08 33.82
N LEU A 52 21.45 19.69 34.12
CA LEU A 52 22.06 19.63 35.46
C LEU A 52 23.41 18.92 35.33
N ILE A 53 24.48 19.65 35.65
CA ILE A 53 25.63 19.24 36.48
C ILE A 53 26.68 20.35 36.32
N VAL A 54 26.58 21.34 37.21
CA VAL A 54 27.72 22.19 37.57
C VAL A 54 28.43 21.44 38.70
N GLY A 55 29.63 20.92 38.43
CA GLY A 55 30.40 20.19 39.45
C GLY A 55 31.55 19.40 38.86
N ALA A 56 32.64 20.10 38.54
CA ALA A 56 34.01 19.64 38.36
C ALA A 56 34.27 18.11 38.35
N SER A 57 34.58 17.54 37.18
CA SER A 57 35.58 16.47 37.03
C SER A 57 35.77 16.12 35.55
N ALA A 58 37.03 16.13 35.13
CA ALA A 58 37.46 15.73 33.80
C ALA A 58 37.15 14.24 33.57
N PHE A 59 36.13 13.95 32.77
CA PHE A 59 35.93 12.66 32.12
C PHE A 59 35.73 12.89 30.62
N LEU A 60 36.57 12.22 29.84
CA LEU A 60 36.57 12.19 28.38
C LEU A 60 35.19 11.78 27.84
N ALA A 61 34.47 12.72 27.24
CA ALA A 61 33.21 12.47 26.56
C ALA A 61 33.39 12.62 25.04
N VAL A 62 33.66 11.51 24.36
CA VAL A 62 33.05 11.27 23.04
C VAL A 62 32.19 10.03 23.22
N VAL A 63 30.96 10.29 23.66
CA VAL A 63 29.89 9.32 23.58
C VAL A 63 29.54 9.23 22.09
N ASP A 64 30.20 8.31 21.38
CA ASP A 64 29.86 7.97 20.00
C ASP A 64 28.51 7.25 20.03
N SER A 65 27.47 8.08 19.98
CA SER A 65 26.08 7.71 19.99
C SER A 65 25.72 7.15 18.62
N CYS A 66 25.33 5.88 18.62
CA CYS A 66 24.40 5.22 17.71
C CYS A 66 24.13 5.87 16.34
N GLY A 67 24.43 5.12 15.29
CA GLY A 67 23.54 5.04 14.13
C GLY A 67 24.25 5.27 12.81
N GLY A 68 24.78 4.19 12.24
CA GLY A 68 25.41 4.22 10.93
C GLY A 68 24.54 4.87 9.86
N ASP A 69 25.11 5.88 9.20
CA ASP A 69 24.69 6.39 7.90
C ASP A 69 24.81 5.29 6.84
N LYS A 70 23.85 4.37 6.79
CA LYS A 70 23.57 3.64 5.55
C LYS A 70 22.90 4.62 4.61
N ARG A 71 23.74 5.32 3.83
CA ARG A 71 23.31 5.93 2.56
C ARG A 71 22.50 4.88 1.78
N PRO A 72 21.25 5.15 1.41
CA PRO A 72 20.51 4.23 0.56
C PRO A 72 21.18 4.22 -0.83
N SER A 73 21.86 3.12 -1.12
CA SER A 73 22.23 2.72 -2.48
C SER A 73 20.96 2.78 -3.36
N PRO A 74 21.03 3.25 -4.63
CA PRO A 74 19.89 3.24 -5.56
C PRO A 74 19.30 1.85 -5.82
N GLU A 75 19.89 0.80 -5.27
CA GLU A 75 19.38 -0.57 -5.21
C GLU A 75 18.19 -0.78 -4.24
N GLN A 76 17.80 0.23 -3.44
CA GLN A 76 16.68 0.13 -2.47
C GLN A 76 15.28 0.29 -3.07
N LYS A 77 15.12 0.45 -4.39
CA LYS A 77 13.77 0.50 -5.02
C LYS A 77 13.04 -0.85 -5.02
N ALA A 78 13.74 -1.95 -4.74
CA ALA A 78 13.13 -3.29 -4.64
C ALA A 78 12.50 -3.60 -3.26
N TYR A 79 12.62 -2.68 -2.29
CA TYR A 79 11.95 -2.74 -0.98
C TYR A 79 10.69 -1.83 -1.03
N GLY A 80 9.47 -2.31 -1.24
CA GLY A 80 9.03 -3.68 -1.47
C GLY A 80 7.65 -3.61 -2.10
N VAL A 81 7.58 -3.81 -3.42
CA VAL A 81 6.32 -3.95 -4.17
C VAL A 81 5.38 -4.93 -3.46
N GLN A 82 5.96 -5.96 -2.83
CA GLN A 82 5.25 -6.93 -2.01
C GLN A 82 4.59 -6.34 -0.75
N GLU A 83 5.28 -5.51 0.03
CA GLU A 83 4.72 -4.94 1.26
C GLU A 83 3.63 -3.91 0.95
N THR A 84 3.85 -3.03 -0.03
CA THR A 84 2.81 -2.11 -0.50
C THR A 84 1.61 -2.87 -1.06
N CYS A 85 1.85 -3.97 -1.76
CA CYS A 85 0.78 -4.83 -2.26
C CYS A 85 -0.03 -5.46 -1.12
N LYS A 86 0.63 -6.01 -0.10
CA LYS A 86 -0.04 -6.58 1.08
C LYS A 86 -0.93 -5.54 1.76
N ASP A 87 -0.47 -4.30 1.87
CA ASP A 87 -1.26 -3.21 2.47
C ASP A 87 -2.48 -2.82 1.62
N LEU A 88 -2.34 -2.79 0.29
CA LEU A 88 -3.49 -2.57 -0.61
C LEU A 88 -4.53 -3.69 -0.50
N VAL A 89 -4.07 -4.93 -0.38
CA VAL A 89 -4.95 -6.09 -0.15
C VAL A 89 -5.66 -5.94 1.18
N ARG A 90 -4.94 -5.65 2.29
CA ARG A 90 -5.55 -5.41 3.60
C ARG A 90 -6.64 -4.35 3.56
N LYS A 91 -6.39 -3.22 2.89
CA LYS A 91 -7.39 -2.13 2.74
C LYS A 91 -8.64 -2.55 1.97
N SER A 92 -8.53 -3.57 1.11
CA SER A 92 -9.64 -4.11 0.33
C SER A 92 -10.43 -5.19 1.08
N LEU A 93 -9.86 -5.76 2.16
CA LEU A 93 -10.50 -6.80 2.96
C LEU A 93 -11.49 -6.21 3.97
N LYS A 94 -12.58 -6.93 4.22
CA LYS A 94 -13.60 -6.52 5.20
C LYS A 94 -13.07 -6.56 6.64
N ASN A 95 -12.18 -7.50 6.94
CA ASN A 95 -11.53 -7.63 8.24
C ASN A 95 -10.00 -7.72 8.09
N PRO A 96 -9.30 -6.57 7.97
CA PRO A 96 -7.89 -6.52 7.61
C PRO A 96 -6.95 -7.20 8.62
N SER A 97 -7.31 -7.21 9.91
CA SER A 97 -6.49 -7.79 10.98
C SER A 97 -6.43 -9.32 10.96
N THR A 98 -7.36 -9.96 10.24
CA THR A 98 -7.41 -11.42 10.08
C THR A 98 -6.60 -11.93 8.88
N ALA A 99 -6.09 -11.01 8.06
CA ALA A 99 -5.40 -11.32 6.82
C ALA A 99 -4.05 -12.02 7.08
N LYS A 100 -3.94 -13.26 6.62
CA LYS A 100 -2.70 -14.04 6.62
C LYS A 100 -2.22 -14.22 5.18
N PHE A 101 -1.05 -13.68 4.89
CA PHE A 101 -0.43 -13.77 3.57
C PHE A 101 0.50 -14.97 3.52
N SER A 102 0.40 -15.77 2.47
CA SER A 102 1.37 -16.81 2.15
C SER A 102 2.49 -16.24 1.28
N ASP A 103 3.63 -16.94 1.27
CA ASP A 103 4.71 -16.65 0.35
C ASP A 103 4.20 -16.70 -1.10
N GLY A 104 4.67 -15.75 -1.88
CA GLY A 104 4.15 -15.46 -3.20
C GLY A 104 5.26 -15.24 -4.21
N GLN A 105 4.90 -15.08 -5.48
CA GLN A 105 5.87 -14.71 -6.50
C GLN A 105 6.07 -13.20 -6.54
N GLN A 106 7.31 -12.77 -6.46
CA GLN A 106 7.71 -11.37 -6.56
C GLN A 106 8.72 -11.21 -7.70
N GLY A 107 8.54 -10.16 -8.49
CA GLY A 107 9.51 -9.64 -9.44
C GLY A 107 9.83 -8.18 -9.16
N SER A 108 10.64 -7.57 -10.03
CA SER A 108 11.04 -6.15 -9.90
C SER A 108 9.85 -5.19 -9.98
N THR A 109 8.82 -5.55 -10.73
CA THR A 109 7.64 -4.70 -10.98
C THR A 109 6.32 -5.38 -10.66
N PHE A 110 6.33 -6.56 -10.03
CA PHE A 110 5.09 -7.24 -9.67
C PHE A 110 5.23 -8.04 -8.37
N ALA A 111 4.11 -8.23 -7.68
CA ALA A 111 4.00 -9.12 -6.53
C ALA A 111 2.67 -9.84 -6.60
N SER A 112 2.65 -11.13 -6.28
CA SER A 112 1.43 -11.92 -6.24
C SER A 112 1.52 -13.00 -5.17
N GLY A 113 0.38 -13.45 -4.66
CA GLY A 113 0.35 -14.49 -3.66
C GLY A 113 -1.08 -14.83 -3.25
N VAL A 114 -1.19 -15.52 -2.13
CA VAL A 114 -2.47 -15.91 -1.55
C VAL A 114 -2.64 -15.22 -0.21
N VAL A 115 -3.85 -14.74 0.06
CA VAL A 115 -4.25 -14.21 1.37
C VAL A 115 -5.44 -15.01 1.88
N VAL A 116 -5.44 -15.33 3.16
CA VAL A 116 -6.60 -15.90 3.86
C VAL A 116 -7.11 -14.86 4.85
N ALA A 117 -8.40 -14.53 4.79
CA ALA A 117 -9.01 -13.54 5.67
C ALA A 117 -10.44 -13.95 6.05
N GLU A 118 -10.98 -13.38 7.12
CA GLU A 118 -12.35 -13.63 7.55
C GLU A 118 -13.33 -12.67 6.85
N ASN A 119 -14.46 -13.21 6.40
CA ASN A 119 -15.56 -12.44 5.84
C ASN A 119 -16.47 -11.88 6.96
N ALA A 120 -17.51 -11.13 6.58
CA ALA A 120 -18.43 -10.51 7.54
C ALA A 120 -19.23 -11.53 8.39
N LEU A 121 -19.27 -12.80 7.98
CA LEU A 121 -19.96 -13.89 8.67
C LEU A 121 -19.01 -14.72 9.55
N GLY A 122 -17.74 -14.32 9.68
CA GLY A 122 -16.72 -15.05 10.44
C GLY A 122 -16.18 -16.29 9.72
N GLY A 123 -16.54 -16.50 8.45
CA GLY A 123 -15.99 -17.57 7.62
C GLY A 123 -14.64 -17.18 7.02
N LYS A 124 -13.70 -18.13 6.91
CA LYS A 124 -12.40 -17.91 6.27
C LYS A 124 -12.53 -18.02 4.75
N VAL A 125 -12.02 -17.03 4.04
CA VAL A 125 -11.99 -16.96 2.58
C VAL A 125 -10.54 -16.88 2.13
N THR A 126 -10.18 -17.69 1.15
CA THR A 126 -8.88 -17.68 0.51
C THR A 126 -8.98 -16.88 -0.79
N MET A 127 -8.09 -15.91 -0.97
CA MET A 127 -8.07 -15.04 -2.14
C MET A 127 -6.69 -15.01 -2.76
N ASP A 128 -6.62 -15.05 -4.09
CA ASP A 128 -5.39 -14.80 -4.85
C ASP A 128 -5.28 -13.30 -5.12
N TYR A 129 -4.10 -12.71 -4.87
CA TYR A 129 -3.84 -11.31 -5.14
C TYR A 129 -2.68 -11.12 -6.12
N ARG A 130 -2.73 -10.05 -6.91
CA ARG A 130 -1.63 -9.62 -7.79
C ARG A 130 -1.57 -8.10 -7.88
N CYS A 131 -0.38 -7.55 -7.71
CA CYS A 131 -0.06 -6.15 -7.90
C CYS A 131 1.06 -5.95 -8.93
N THR A 132 1.07 -4.78 -9.57
CA THR A 132 2.21 -4.28 -10.36
C THR A 132 2.65 -2.91 -9.88
N ALA A 133 3.95 -2.63 -10.03
CA ALA A 133 4.53 -1.30 -9.93
C ALA A 133 4.78 -0.74 -11.33
N ASP A 134 4.39 0.51 -11.57
CA ASP A 134 4.75 1.22 -12.80
C ASP A 134 6.09 1.97 -12.67
N ALA A 135 6.51 2.65 -13.74
CA ALA A 135 7.77 3.39 -13.79
C ALA A 135 7.90 4.51 -12.75
N ASN A 136 6.78 4.95 -12.14
CA ASN A 136 6.77 5.92 -11.05
C ASN A 136 6.78 5.27 -9.66
N ASP A 137 7.11 3.98 -9.57
CA ASP A 137 7.08 3.17 -8.34
C ASP A 137 5.68 3.11 -7.67
N MET A 138 4.62 3.45 -8.40
CA MET A 138 3.24 3.35 -7.88
C MET A 138 2.75 1.91 -8.01
N VAL A 139 2.45 1.29 -6.87
CA VAL A 139 1.92 -0.07 -6.80
C VAL A 139 0.40 -0.05 -6.91
N ARG A 140 -0.14 -0.88 -7.79
CA ARG A 140 -1.59 -1.03 -7.99
C ARG A 140 -1.98 -2.50 -7.88
N LEU A 141 -3.07 -2.76 -7.15
CA LEU A 141 -3.71 -4.06 -7.08
C LEU A 141 -4.48 -4.29 -8.38
N ILE A 142 -4.07 -5.29 -9.15
CA ILE A 142 -4.70 -5.64 -10.43
C ILE A 142 -5.76 -6.72 -10.24
N LYS A 143 -5.53 -7.63 -9.29
CA LYS A 143 -6.38 -8.80 -9.09
C LYS A 143 -6.50 -9.12 -7.61
N LEU A 144 -7.72 -9.37 -7.16
CA LEU A 144 -8.05 -9.89 -5.83
C LEU A 144 -9.34 -10.70 -5.93
N ASP A 145 -9.21 -12.01 -6.12
CA ASP A 145 -10.35 -12.91 -6.33
C ASP A 145 -10.37 -14.00 -5.27
N ALA A 146 -11.56 -14.31 -4.76
CA ALA A 146 -11.77 -15.47 -3.90
C ALA A 146 -11.71 -16.77 -4.73
N ARG A 147 -11.11 -17.81 -4.18
CA ARG A 147 -11.19 -19.17 -4.72
C ARG A 147 -12.50 -19.86 -4.36
#